data_AF-A0A1F6MQ79-F1
#
_entry.id   AF-A0A1F6MQ79-F1
#
_cell.length_a   1.000
_cell.length_b   1.000
_cell.length_c   1.000
_cell.angle_alpha   90.00
_cell.angle_beta   90.00
_cell.angle_gamma   90.00
#
_symmetry.space_group_name_H-M   'P 1'
#
loop_
_entity.id
_entity.type
_entity.pdbx_description
1 polymer ?
#
loop_
_entity_poly.entity_id
_entity_poly.type
_entity_poly.pdbx_seq_one_letter_code
_entity_poly.pdbx_strand_id
1 'polypeptide(L)' 'MMKEFLADLLTQGELKELAKRLQIVKQLDRNATHRAVAKNLRVGIATVERGARELNDRSGGFRKILDMYYKKRK' A
#
# COMPACT_ATOMS: atom_id res chain seq x y z
N MET A 1 2.44 -19.76 9.88
CA MET A 1 3.88 -19.44 9.88
C MET A 1 4.18 -17.97 9.62
N MET A 2 3.78 -17.37 8.48
CA MET A 2 4.15 -15.97 8.19
C MET A 2 3.40 -14.94 9.05
N LYS A 3 2.15 -15.23 9.44
CA LYS A 3 1.35 -14.34 10.29
C LYS A 3 1.92 -14.25 11.71
N GLU A 4 2.30 -15.39 12.31
CA GLU A 4 2.92 -15.38 13.64
C GLU A 4 4.26 -14.65 13.59
N PHE A 5 5.10 -14.95 12.60
CA PHE A 5 6.39 -14.26 12.41
C PHE A 5 6.26 -12.74 12.35
N LEU A 6 5.28 -12.20 11.60
CA LEU A 6 5.07 -10.75 11.53
C LEU A 6 4.48 -10.18 12.83
N ALA A 7 3.71 -10.96 13.59
CA ALA A 7 3.18 -10.55 14.88
C ALA A 7 4.27 -10.49 15.97
N ASP A 8 5.29 -11.35 15.87
CA ASP A 8 6.46 -11.33 16.75
C ASP A 8 7.44 -10.21 16.36
N LEU A 9 7.58 -9.95 15.06
CA LEU A 9 8.53 -8.95 14.53
C LEU A 9 8.04 -7.51 14.66
N LEU A 10 6.73 -7.28 14.53
CA LEU A 10 6.15 -5.95 14.41
C LEU A 10 5.18 -5.66 15.54
N THR A 11 5.19 -4.43 16.01
CA THR A 11 4.13 -3.95 16.89
C THR A 11 2.80 -3.89 16.14
N GLN A 12 1.69 -3.93 16.89
CA GLN A 12 0.35 -3.75 16.34
C GLN A 12 0.19 -2.41 15.60
N GLY A 13 0.93 -1.38 16.01
CA GLY A 13 0.97 -0.07 15.33
C GLY A 13 1.65 -0.16 13.98
N GLU A 14 2.84 -0.74 13.91
CA GLU A 14 3.60 -0.91 12.67
C GLU A 14 2.85 -1.79 11.67
N LEU A 15 2.23 -2.88 12.12
CA LEU A 15 1.43 -3.74 11.26
C LEU A 15 0.26 -2.97 10.62
N LYS A 16 -0.41 -2.11 11.38
CA LYS A 16 -1.47 -1.23 10.85
C LYS A 16 -0.92 -0.22 9.86
N GLU A 17 0.26 0.35 10.10
CA GLU A 17 0.90 1.28 9.17
C GLU A 17 1.33 0.61 7.86
N LEU A 18 1.89 -0.60 7.91
CA LEU A 18 2.19 -1.39 6.71
C LEU A 18 0.92 -1.68 5.91
N ALA A 19 -0.17 -2.07 6.59
CA ALA A 19 -1.46 -2.29 5.94
C ALA A 19 -1.98 -1.01 5.26
N LYS A 20 -1.90 0.16 5.92
CA LYS A 20 -2.28 1.45 5.33
C LYS A 20 -1.45 1.76 4.08
N ARG A 21 -0.12 1.59 4.13
CA ARG A 21 0.76 1.79 2.97
C ARG A 21 0.32 0.92 1.80
N LEU A 22 0.02 -0.36 2.04
CA LEU A 22 -0.49 -1.26 1.00
C LEU A 22 -1.85 -0.81 0.44
N GLN A 23 -2.74 -0.25 1.28
CA GLN A 23 -4.01 0.29 0.80
C GLN A 23 -3.84 1.55 -0.05
N ILE A 24 -2.85 2.41 0.25
CA ILE A 24 -2.54 3.60 -0.55
C ILE A 24 -2.20 3.15 -1.98
N VAL A 25 -1.19 2.29 -2.14
CA VAL A 25 -0.76 1.81 -3.47
C VAL A 25 -1.89 1.11 -4.23
N LYS A 26 -2.70 0.31 -3.54
CA LYS A 26 -3.85 -0.38 -4.15
C LYS A 26 -4.93 0.58 -4.65
N GLN A 27 -5.22 1.65 -3.92
CA GLN A 27 -6.20 2.65 -4.39
C GLN A 27 -5.65 3.49 -5.55
N LEU A 28 -4.36 3.84 -5.49
CA LEU A 28 -3.69 4.59 -6.57
C LEU A 28 -3.63 3.77 -7.87
N ASP A 29 -3.33 2.47 -7.80
CA ASP A 29 -3.35 1.58 -8.98
C ASP A 29 -4.76 1.44 -9.60
N ARG A 30 -5.81 1.71 -8.81
CA ARG A 30 -7.21 1.80 -9.27
C ARG A 30 -7.60 3.19 -9.78
N ASN A 31 -6.62 4.06 -10.05
CA ASN A 31 -6.81 5.44 -10.50
C ASN A 31 -7.58 6.35 -9.51
N ALA A 32 -7.54 6.04 -8.20
CA ALA A 32 -8.11 6.94 -7.20
C ALA A 32 -7.27 8.22 -7.08
N THR A 33 -7.92 9.37 -6.88
CA THR A 33 -7.22 10.65 -6.69
C THR A 33 -6.50 10.70 -5.35
N HIS A 34 -5.38 11.43 -5.26
CA HIS A 34 -4.61 11.53 -4.01
C HIS A 34 -5.44 12.05 -2.84
N ARG A 35 -6.34 13.01 -3.09
CA ARG A 35 -7.26 13.56 -2.09
C ARG A 35 -8.27 12.51 -1.61
N ALA A 36 -8.81 11.68 -2.50
CA ALA A 36 -9.72 10.61 -2.13
C ALA A 36 -9.02 9.56 -1.24
N VAL A 37 -7.80 9.15 -1.62
CA VAL A 37 -7.01 8.20 -0.83
C VAL A 37 -6.68 8.74 0.56
N ALA A 38 -6.25 10.01 0.64
CA ALA A 38 -5.95 10.69 1.90
C ALA A 38 -7.17 10.73 2.83
N LYS A 39 -8.35 11.07 2.29
CA LYS A 39 -9.62 11.10 3.03
C LYS A 39 -10.03 9.69 3.50
N ASN A 40 -9.99 8.71 2.60
CA ASN A 40 -10.44 7.34 2.88
C ASN A 40 -9.59 6.65 3.96
N LEU A 41 -8.28 6.86 3.92
CA LEU A 41 -7.34 6.22 4.84
C LEU A 41 -6.99 7.08 6.05
N ARG A 42 -7.53 8.30 6.13
CA ARG A 42 -7.22 9.30 7.18
C ARG A 42 -5.72 9.52 7.32
N VAL A 43 -5.05 9.75 6.19
CA VAL A 43 -3.61 10.03 6.11
C VAL A 43 -3.36 11.38 5.46
N GLY A 44 -2.21 11.99 5.74
CA GLY A 44 -1.81 13.24 5.08
C GLY A 44 -1.52 13.06 3.59
N ILE A 45 -1.73 14.12 2.80
CA ILE A 45 -1.48 14.14 1.35
C ILE A 45 -0.03 13.73 1.04
N ALA A 46 0.95 14.24 1.79
CA ALA A 46 2.36 13.89 1.61
C ALA A 46 2.65 12.39 1.75
N THR A 47 1.88 11.67 2.57
CA THR A 47 2.00 10.20 2.68
C THR A 47 1.48 9.49 1.45
N VAL A 48 0.40 10.01 0.85
CA VAL A 48 -0.14 9.48 -0.41
C VAL A 48 0.83 9.75 -1.56
N GLU A 49 1.40 10.95 -1.65
CA GLU A 49 2.38 11.31 -2.68
C GLU A 49 3.64 10.44 -2.62
N ARG A 50 4.14 10.14 -1.41
CA ARG A 50 5.21 9.16 -1.23
C ARG A 50 4.79 7.79 -1.77
N GLY A 51 3.61 7.29 -1.40
CA GLY A 51 3.09 6.04 -1.92
C GLY A 51 2.95 6.01 -3.45
N ALA A 52 2.55 7.12 -4.06
CA ALA A 52 2.47 7.25 -5.52
C ALA A 52 3.85 7.18 -6.19
N ARG A 53 4.86 7.83 -5.59
CA ARG A 53 6.24 7.77 -6.07
C ARG A 53 6.78 6.34 -6.04
N GLU A 54 6.60 5.63 -4.94
CA GLU A 54 7.03 4.22 -4.80
C GLU A 54 6.29 3.28 -5.77
N LEU A 55 5.01 3.57 -6.07
CA LEU A 55 4.24 2.80 -7.06
C LEU A 55 4.74 2.98 -8.49
N ASN A 56 5.20 4.19 -8.82
CA ASN A 56 5.65 4.55 -10.16
C ASN A 56 6.97 3.87 -10.53
N ASP A 57 7.73 3.37 -9.55
CA ASP A 57 8.86 2.49 -9.83
C ASP A 57 8.38 1.15 -10.38
N ARG A 58 8.54 0.98 -11.70
CA ARG A 58 8.14 -0.23 -12.43
C ARG A 58 8.96 -1.47 -12.02
N SER A 59 10.17 -1.27 -11.50
CA SER A 59 11.02 -2.36 -10.99
C SER A 59 10.77 -2.66 -9.50
N GLY A 60 10.02 -1.78 -8.84
CA GLY A 60 9.73 -1.81 -7.41
C GLY A 60 8.84 -2.97 -6.98
N GLY A 61 8.96 -3.32 -5.70
CA GLY A 61 8.23 -4.42 -5.09
C GLY A 61 6.71 -4.26 -5.16
N PHE A 62 6.19 -3.02 -5.03
CA PHE A 62 4.76 -2.77 -5.09
C PHE A 62 4.17 -3.12 -6.45
N ARG A 63 4.82 -2.73 -7.55
CA ARG A 63 4.32 -3.03 -8.91
C ARG A 63 4.29 -4.54 -9.15
N LYS A 64 5.36 -5.24 -8.78
CA LYS A 64 5.46 -6.71 -8.90
C LYS A 64 4.34 -7.43 -8.15
N ILE A 65 4.06 -7.04 -6.91
CA ILE A 65 2.99 -7.65 -6.10
C ILE A 65 1.60 -7.32 -6.67
N LEU A 66 1.37 -6.08 -7.10
CA LEU A 66 0.09 -5.69 -7.71
C LEU A 66 -0.19 -6.46 -9.00
N ASP A 67 0.81 -6.58 -9.87
CA ASP A 67 0.68 -7.33 -11.12
C ASP A 67 0.46 -8.83 -10.85
N MET A 68 1.19 -9.41 -9.89
CA MET A 68 1.10 -10.84 -9.56
C MET A 68 -0.24 -11.24 -8.94
N TYR A 69 -0.77 -10.44 -8.00
CA TYR A 69 -1.92 -10.83 -7.18
C TYR A 69 -3.23 -10.11 -7.53
N TYR A 70 -3.17 -8.90 -8.08
CA TYR A 70 -4.37 -8.08 -8.30
C TYR A 70 -4.79 -7.96 -9.76
N LYS A 71 -3.86 -7.99 -10.72
CA LYS A 71 -4.22 -8.02 -12.16
C LYS A 71 -4.69 -9.39 -12.65
N LYS A 72 -4.15 -10.48 -12.12
CA LYS A 72 -4.55 -11.87 -12.47
C LYS A 72 -5.97 -12.26 -12.06
N ARG A 73 -6.67 -11.42 -11.30
CA ARG A 73 -8.04 -11.68 -10.80
C ARG A 73 -9.14 -10.94 -11.60
N LYS A 74 -8.78 -10.35 -12.74
CA LYS A 74 -9.70 -9.78 -13.72
C LYS A 74 -9.77 -10.71 -14.92
#